data_AF-A0A6J7E1H0-F1
#
_entry.id   AF-A0A6J7E1H0-F1
#
_cell.length_a   1.000
_cell.length_b   1.000
_cell.length_c   1.000
_cell.angle_alpha   90.00
_cell.angle_beta   90.00
_cell.angle_gamma   90.00
#
_symmetry.space_group_name_H-M   'P 1'
#
loop_
_entity.id
_entity.type
_entity.pdbx_description
1 polymer ?
#
loop_
_entity_poly.entity_id
_entity_poly.type
_entity_poly.pdbx_seq_one_letter_code
_entity_poly.pdbx_strand_id
1 'polypeptide(L)' 'MQVEIVVENGQIVDATGLQYPSGDRRSSYISQQAIPMLIDLTLQAQSADGIPRIGGATYTSNGWKSSLAAALRNI' A
#
# COMPACT_ATOMS: atom_id res chain seq x y z
N MET A 1 5.81 7.71 0.84
CA MET A 1 4.53 6.98 0.97
C MET A 1 4.36 6.69 2.45
N GLN A 2 3.13 6.76 2.95
CA GLN A 2 2.75 6.32 4.29
C GLN A 2 1.49 5.45 4.15
N VAL A 3 1.51 4.30 4.82
CA VAL A 3 0.41 3.35 4.86
C VAL A 3 0.06 3.09 6.32
N GLU A 4 -1.22 3.10 6.60
CA GLU A 4 -1.81 2.69 7.87
C GLU A 4 -2.59 1.39 7.64
N ILE A 5 -2.58 0.51 8.62
CA ILE A 5 -3.35 -0.72 8.62
C ILE A 5 -4.12 -0.85 9.93
N VAL A 6 -5.30 -1.45 9.87
CA VAL A 6 -6.05 -1.87 11.04
C VAL A 6 -5.96 -3.38 11.14
N VAL A 7 -5.57 -3.85 12.31
CA VAL A 7 -5.41 -5.28 12.59
C VAL A 7 -6.34 -5.67 13.73
N GLU A 8 -7.21 -6.64 13.46
CA GLU A 8 -8.12 -7.22 14.46
C GLU A 8 -7.86 -8.72 14.53
N ASN A 9 -7.69 -9.24 15.75
CA ASN A 9 -7.43 -10.67 15.99
C ASN A 9 -6.25 -11.25 15.16
N GLY A 10 -5.23 -10.42 14.89
CA GLY A 10 -4.06 -10.81 14.09
C GLY A 10 -4.30 -10.81 12.58
N GLN A 11 -5.44 -10.31 12.09
CA GLN A 11 -5.75 -10.16 10.67
C GLN A 11 -5.87 -8.69 10.29
N ILE A 12 -5.33 -8.33 9.13
CA ILE A 12 -5.50 -7.00 8.53
C ILE A 12 -6.95 -6.91 8.05
N VAL A 13 -7.73 -6.02 8.66
CA VAL A 13 -9.13 -5.77 8.31
C VAL A 13 -9.31 -4.49 7.49
N ASP A 14 -8.34 -3.58 7.55
CA ASP A 14 -8.32 -2.36 6.74
C ASP A 14 -6.90 -1.91 6.42
N ALA A 15 -6.75 -1.18 5.31
CA ALA A 15 -5.50 -0.55 4.91
C ALA A 15 -5.77 0.78 4.20
N THR A 16 -5.04 1.83 4.57
CA THR A 16 -5.22 3.18 4.04
C THR A 16 -3.88 3.82 3.63
N GLY A 17 -3.84 4.40 2.42
CA GLY A 17 -2.69 5.17 1.93
C GLY A 17 -2.73 6.64 2.35
N LEU A 18 -2.18 6.97 3.52
CA LEU A 18 -2.20 8.34 4.08
C LEU A 18 -1.37 9.35 3.27
N GLN A 19 -0.27 8.91 2.67
CA GLN A 19 0.58 9.75 1.82
C GLN A 19 1.08 8.95 0.63
N TYR A 20 1.01 9.53 -0.56
CA TYR A 20 1.48 8.88 -1.79
C TYR A 20 2.30 9.83 -2.66
N PRO A 21 3.17 9.28 -3.55
CA PRO A 21 4.00 10.10 -4.43
C PRO A 21 3.14 11.05 -5.29
N SER A 22 3.37 12.35 -5.13
CA SER A 22 2.61 13.40 -5.84
C SER A 22 3.51 14.44 -6.52
N GLY A 23 4.79 14.12 -6.76
CA GLY A 23 5.79 15.05 -7.29
C GLY A 23 5.47 15.61 -8.68
N ASP A 24 4.66 14.91 -9.47
CA ASP A 24 4.09 15.42 -10.71
C ASP A 24 2.62 14.94 -10.86
N ARG A 25 1.85 15.63 -11.71
CA ARG A 25 0.42 15.34 -11.90
C ARG A 25 0.15 13.91 -12.38
N ARG A 26 1.03 13.35 -13.22
CA ARG A 26 0.89 12.00 -13.76
C ARG A 26 1.16 10.96 -12.68
N SER A 27 2.20 11.13 -11.88
CA SER A 27 2.53 10.27 -10.74
C SER A 27 1.43 10.27 -9.68
N SER A 28 0.85 11.45 -9.39
CA SER A 28 -0.30 11.56 -8.49
C SER A 28 -1.51 10.81 -9.04
N TYR A 29 -1.83 10.97 -10.33
CA TYR A 29 -2.94 10.27 -10.98
C TYR A 29 -2.75 8.74 -10.95
N ILE A 30 -1.56 8.26 -11.32
CA ILE A 30 -1.23 6.83 -11.28
C ILE A 30 -1.34 6.29 -9.86
N SER A 31 -0.85 7.03 -8.86
CA SER A 31 -0.94 6.62 -7.46
C SER A 31 -2.39 6.49 -7.00
N GLN A 32 -3.24 7.47 -7.33
CA GLN A 32 -4.67 7.43 -7.00
C GLN A 32 -5.39 6.22 -7.61
N GLN A 33 -5.01 5.81 -8.83
CA GLN A 33 -5.56 4.61 -9.45
C GLN A 33 -5.01 3.31 -8.82
N ALA A 34 -3.74 3.32 -8.42
CA ALA A 34 -3.07 2.14 -7.87
C ALA A 34 -3.43 1.85 -6.40
N ILE A 35 -3.69 2.88 -5.60
CA ILE A 35 -3.94 2.73 -4.15
C ILE A 35 -5.11 1.79 -3.84
N PRO A 36 -6.31 1.93 -4.44
CA PRO A 36 -7.42 1.01 -4.17
C PRO A 36 -7.05 -0.46 -4.46
N MET A 37 -6.34 -0.73 -5.56
CA MET A 37 -5.87 -2.07 -5.88
C MET A 37 -4.86 -2.58 -4.83
N LEU A 38 -3.95 -1.74 -4.35
CA LEU A 38 -2.98 -2.11 -3.31
C LEU A 38 -3.67 -2.41 -1.96
N ILE A 39 -4.76 -1.71 -1.65
CA ILE A 39 -5.58 -1.99 -0.47
C ILE A 39 -6.20 -3.39 -0.59
N ASP A 40 -6.89 -3.69 -1.69
CA ASP A 40 -7.49 -5.01 -1.91
C ASP A 40 -6.46 -6.13 -1.86
N LEU A 41 -5.29 -5.92 -2.49
CA LEU A 41 -4.18 -6.87 -2.45
C LEU A 41 -3.62 -7.05 -1.05
N THR A 42 -3.61 -6.00 -0.22
CA THR A 42 -3.14 -6.09 1.18
C THR A 42 -4.09 -6.93 2.02
N LEU A 43 -5.40 -6.69 1.89
CA LEU A 43 -6.42 -7.47 2.57
C LEU A 43 -6.39 -8.94 2.15
N GLN A 44 -6.08 -9.23 0.89
CA GLN A 44 -5.95 -10.61 0.40
C GLN A 44 -4.64 -11.28 0.84
N ALA A 45 -3.51 -10.59 0.71
CA ALA A 45 -2.19 -11.16 0.95
C ALA A 45 -1.84 -11.29 2.43
N GLN A 46 -2.44 -10.47 3.30
CA GLN A 46 -2.16 -10.41 4.75
C GLN A 46 -0.66 -10.25 5.08
N SER A 47 0.13 -9.76 4.12
CA SER A 47 1.58 -9.65 4.22
C SER A 47 2.12 -8.65 3.21
N ALA A 48 3.24 -8.00 3.55
CA ALA A 48 3.91 -7.07 2.64
C ALA A 48 4.60 -7.79 1.47
N ASP A 49 5.10 -9.00 1.69
CA ASP A 49 5.84 -9.72 0.65
C ASP A 49 4.97 -10.18 -0.50
N GLY A 50 3.70 -10.49 -0.22
CA GLY A 50 2.69 -10.86 -1.20
C GLY A 50 2.15 -9.70 -2.05
N ILE A 51 2.55 -8.44 -1.80
CA ILE A 51 2.09 -7.30 -2.60
C ILE A 51 2.79 -7.28 -3.96
N PRO A 52 2.06 -7.50 -5.07
CA PRO A 52 2.64 -7.42 -6.40
C PRO A 52 2.88 -5.97 -6.82
N ARG A 53 3.72 -5.81 -7.83
CA ARG A 53 3.94 -4.53 -8.49
C ARG A 53 2.81 -4.26 -9.48
N ILE A 54 2.17 -3.09 -9.37
CA ILE A 54 1.19 -2.63 -10.36
C ILE A 54 1.91 -1.97 -11.52
N GLY A 55 1.56 -2.37 -12.75
CA GLY A 55 2.12 -1.82 -13.99
C GLY A 55 1.92 -0.29 -14.07
N GLY A 56 2.98 0.46 -14.34
CA GLY A 56 2.95 1.92 -14.36
C GLY A 56 3.03 2.60 -12.99
N ALA A 57 2.73 1.90 -11.88
CA ALA A 57 2.73 2.43 -10.52
C ALA A 57 3.92 1.94 -9.68
N THR A 58 5.12 1.89 -10.28
CA THR A 58 6.38 1.45 -9.67
C THR A 58 6.61 2.05 -8.27
N TYR A 59 6.64 3.38 -8.20
CA TYR A 59 7.02 4.10 -7.00
C TYR A 59 5.99 3.91 -5.88
N THR A 60 4.71 3.94 -6.24
CA THR A 60 3.60 3.71 -5.33
C THR A 60 3.60 2.28 -4.80
N SER A 61 3.77 1.27 -5.66
CA SER A 61 3.78 -0.14 -5.25
C SER A 61 4.96 -0.45 -4.32
N ASN A 62 6.17 0.02 -4.66
CA ASN A 62 7.36 -0.18 -3.83
C ASN A 62 7.26 0.57 -2.49
N GLY A 63 6.74 1.81 -2.53
CA GLY A 63 6.51 2.62 -1.35
C GLY A 63 5.48 1.99 -0.43
N TRP A 64 4.35 1.52 -0.98
CA TRP A 64 3.32 0.81 -0.26
C TRP A 64 3.86 -0.44 0.41
N LYS A 65 4.54 -1.33 -0.35
CA LYS A 65 5.15 -2.55 0.18
C LYS A 65 6.12 -2.25 1.32
N SER A 66 6.97 -1.24 1.17
CA SER A 66 7.92 -0.83 2.22
C SER A 66 7.23 -0.30 3.47
N SER A 67 6.23 0.57 3.31
CA SER A 67 5.44 1.13 4.42
C SER A 67 4.63 0.06 5.14
N LEU A 68 3.98 -0.84 4.40
CA LEU A 68 3.24 -1.97 4.94
C LEU A 68 4.17 -2.92 5.73
N ALA A 69 5.34 -3.25 5.18
CA ALA A 69 6.33 -4.08 5.89
C ALA A 69 6.79 -3.44 7.20
N ALA A 70 6.89 -2.11 7.25
CA ALA A 70 7.23 -1.40 8.48
C ALA A 70 6.06 -1.40 9.48
N ALA A 71 4.83 -1.19 9.02
CA ALA A 71 3.64 -1.26 9.86
C ALA A 71 3.46 -2.64 10.48
N LEU A 72 3.62 -3.70 9.69
CA LEU A 72 3.53 -5.10 10.14
C LEU A 72 4.63 -5.52 11.12
N ARG A 73 5.76 -4.81 11.17
CA ARG A 73 6.83 -5.08 12.15
C ARG A 73 6.55 -4.49 13.53
N ASN A 74 5.60 -3.56 13.62
CA ASN A 74 5.31 -2.79 14.83
C ASN A 74 3.98 -3.19 15.49
N ILE A 75 3.41 -4.33 15.09
CA ILE A 75 2.26 -5.01 15.69
C ILE A 75 2.76 -6.29 16.36
#